data_AF-A0A0I9SBS0-F1
#
_entry.id   AF-A0A0I9SBS0-F1
#
_cell.length_a   1.000
_cell.length_b   1.000
_cell.length_c   1.000
_cell.angle_alpha   90.00
_cell.angle_beta   90.00
_cell.angle_gamma   90.00
#
_symmetry.space_group_name_H-M   'P 1'
#
loop_
_entity.id
_entity.type
_entity.pdbx_description
1 polymer ?
#
loop_
_entity_poly.entity_id
_entity_poly.type
_entity_poly.pdbx_seq_one_letter_code
_entity_poly.pdbx_strand_id
1 'polypeptide(L)'
;MNIEAKLTGLDELKGLIQSNVKEAIVEAGEEAVEVQKRESDYMNHTFNLRNAPGYAVTIDGKEVARNVPADGEHGEAEAKTNKTLDKVDKSGTGLIIADGMPYASFVSSKGYDVLDSGLLHADKILNKKTGK
;
A
#
# COMPACT_ATOMS: atom_id res chain seq x y z
N MET A 1 20.90 -47.36 -17.04
CA MET A 1 21.88 -46.35 -16.59
C MET A 1 21.09 -45.07 -16.42
N ASN A 2 21.10 -44.46 -15.23
CA ASN A 2 20.34 -43.23 -14.99
C ASN A 2 21.29 -42.05 -15.10
N ILE A 3 20.87 -41.01 -15.79
CA ILE A 3 21.59 -39.75 -15.92
C ILE A 3 20.70 -38.66 -15.32
N GLU A 4 21.27 -37.85 -14.44
CA GLU A 4 20.61 -36.70 -13.83
C GLU A 4 21.37 -35.42 -14.14
N ALA A 5 20.63 -34.33 -14.30
CA ALA A 5 21.17 -32.97 -14.44
C ALA A 5 20.37 -32.02 -13.54
N LYS A 6 21.07 -31.09 -12.88
CA LYS A 6 20.48 -30.07 -12.02
C LYS A 6 20.91 -28.69 -12.49
N LEU A 7 19.96 -27.77 -12.62
CA LEU A 7 20.21 -26.35 -12.79
C LEU A 7 20.26 -25.67 -11.41
N THR A 8 21.25 -24.83 -11.20
CA THR A 8 21.44 -24.00 -10.00
C THR A 8 21.27 -22.53 -10.37
N GLY A 9 21.21 -21.60 -9.40
CA GLY A 9 21.07 -20.17 -9.69
C GLY A 9 19.62 -19.65 -9.76
N LEU A 10 18.63 -20.53 -9.59
CA LEU A 10 17.21 -20.17 -9.69
C LEU A 10 16.71 -19.42 -8.44
N ASP A 11 17.38 -19.58 -7.30
CA ASP A 11 17.03 -18.86 -6.06
C ASP A 11 17.42 -17.37 -6.16
N GLU A 12 18.56 -17.07 -6.77
CA GLU A 12 19.00 -15.70 -7.05
C GLU A 12 18.07 -15.02 -8.06
N LEU A 13 17.69 -15.73 -9.14
CA LEU A 13 16.70 -15.23 -10.10
C LEU A 13 15.35 -14.95 -9.41
N LYS A 14 14.88 -15.86 -8.55
CA LYS A 14 13.66 -15.66 -7.77
C LYS A 14 13.77 -14.42 -6.89
N GLY A 15 14.90 -14.24 -6.20
CA GLY A 15 15.16 -13.07 -5.36
C GLY A 15 15.11 -11.75 -6.14
N LEU A 16 15.71 -11.71 -7.34
CA LEU A 16 15.67 -10.53 -8.22
C LEU A 16 14.25 -10.20 -8.66
N ILE A 17 13.46 -11.21 -9.07
CA ILE A 17 12.06 -11.00 -9.46
C ILE A 17 11.25 -10.46 -8.28
N GLN A 18 11.42 -11.05 -7.09
CA GLN A 18 10.72 -10.59 -5.89
C GLN A 18 11.11 -9.16 -5.48
N SER A 19 12.38 -8.76 -5.63
CA SER A 19 12.83 -7.38 -5.37
C SER A 19 12.16 -6.40 -6.32
N ASN A 20 12.16 -6.69 -7.62
CA ASN A 20 11.55 -5.82 -8.62
C ASN A 20 10.03 -5.67 -8.41
N VAL A 21 9.34 -6.77 -8.06
CA VAL A 21 7.92 -6.74 -7.72
C VAL A 21 7.68 -5.90 -6.47
N LYS A 22 8.47 -6.09 -5.41
CA LYS A 22 8.38 -5.29 -4.19
C LYS A 22 8.55 -3.79 -4.48
N GLU A 23 9.61 -3.42 -5.21
CA GLU A 23 9.91 -2.02 -5.54
C GLU A 23 8.79 -1.36 -6.34
N ALA A 24 8.22 -2.08 -7.32
CA ALA A 24 7.08 -1.61 -8.09
C ALA A 24 5.84 -1.32 -7.22
N ILE A 25 5.57 -2.20 -6.25
CA ILE A 25 4.43 -2.05 -5.35
C ILE A 25 4.66 -0.94 -4.32
N VAL A 26 5.90 -0.81 -3.81
CA VAL A 26 6.29 0.29 -2.91
C VAL A 26 6.10 1.64 -3.60
N GLU A 27 6.59 1.80 -4.84
CA GLU A 27 6.40 3.03 -5.61
C GLU A 27 4.92 3.40 -5.77
N ALA A 28 4.07 2.41 -6.06
CA ALA A 28 2.62 2.62 -6.15
C ALA A 28 2.00 3.02 -4.80
N GLY A 29 2.48 2.43 -3.69
CA GLY A 29 2.03 2.77 -2.34
C GLY A 29 2.42 4.18 -1.90
N GLU A 30 3.65 4.61 -2.20
CA GLU A 30 4.11 5.98 -1.92
C GLU A 30 3.28 7.01 -2.69
N GLU A 31 3.07 6.80 -3.99
CA GLU A 31 2.24 7.72 -4.78
C GLU A 31 0.79 7.76 -4.28
N ALA A 32 0.21 6.61 -3.90
CA ALA A 32 -1.14 6.56 -3.37
C ALA A 32 -1.28 7.46 -2.13
N VAL A 33 -0.35 7.32 -1.17
CA VAL A 33 -0.35 8.12 0.05
C VAL A 33 -0.19 9.61 -0.27
N GLU A 34 0.74 9.98 -1.14
CA GLU A 34 0.93 11.39 -1.53
C GLU A 34 -0.29 11.98 -2.22
N VAL A 35 -0.95 11.22 -3.10
CA VAL A 35 -2.21 11.63 -3.75
C VAL A 35 -3.30 11.82 -2.72
N GLN A 36 -3.52 10.89 -1.78
CA GLN A 36 -4.57 11.03 -0.76
C GLN A 36 -4.36 12.23 0.18
N LYS A 37 -3.09 12.59 0.44
CA LYS A 37 -2.77 13.79 1.23
C LYS A 37 -3.01 15.08 0.45
N ARG A 38 -2.75 15.08 -0.85
CA ARG A 38 -2.86 16.25 -1.74
C ARG A 38 -4.28 16.48 -2.25
N GLU A 39 -4.94 15.41 -2.65
CA GLU A 39 -6.25 15.39 -3.31
C GLU A 39 -7.27 14.92 -2.28
N SER A 40 -8.17 15.83 -1.92
CA SER A 40 -9.34 15.48 -1.11
C SER A 40 -10.37 16.60 -1.22
N ASP A 41 -11.64 16.21 -1.31
CA ASP A 41 -12.79 17.10 -1.45
C ASP A 41 -13.63 17.21 -0.17
N TYR A 42 -13.23 16.50 0.89
CA TYR A 42 -13.80 16.63 2.22
C TYR A 42 -13.23 17.83 2.99
N MET A 43 -14.05 18.38 3.89
CA MET A 43 -13.63 19.45 4.79
C MET A 43 -12.78 18.88 5.94
N ASN A 44 -11.56 19.39 6.09
CA ASN A 44 -10.67 19.02 7.19
C ASN A 44 -10.95 19.87 8.43
N HIS A 45 -11.48 19.24 9.49
CA HIS A 45 -11.68 19.91 10.79
C HIS A 45 -10.49 19.75 11.72
N THR A 46 -9.98 18.52 11.85
CA THR A 46 -8.93 18.16 12.81
C THR A 46 -7.65 17.69 12.14
N PHE A 47 -7.56 17.76 10.80
CA PHE A 47 -6.46 17.25 9.96
C PHE A 47 -6.12 15.75 10.08
N ASN A 48 -6.71 15.03 11.05
CA ASN A 48 -6.51 13.58 11.25
C ASN A 48 -6.78 12.72 10.01
N LEU A 49 -7.86 12.97 9.26
CA LEU A 49 -8.17 12.16 8.06
C LEU A 49 -7.11 12.33 6.97
N ARG A 50 -6.61 13.55 6.76
CA ARG A 50 -5.53 13.82 5.79
C ARG A 50 -4.16 13.31 6.25
N ASN A 51 -4.00 13.01 7.53
CA ASN A 51 -2.78 12.46 8.12
C ASN A 51 -2.87 10.97 8.46
N ALA A 52 -3.99 10.33 8.14
CA ALA A 52 -4.19 8.89 8.32
C ALA A 52 -3.82 8.00 7.11
N PRO A 53 -3.60 8.45 5.86
CA PRO A 53 -3.25 7.54 4.78
C PRO A 53 -1.98 6.74 5.07
N GLY A 54 -1.99 5.46 4.69
CA GLY A 54 -0.82 4.60 4.77
C GLY A 54 -1.00 3.33 3.96
N TYR A 55 0.08 2.59 3.76
CA TYR A 55 0.07 1.35 3.00
C TYR A 55 0.95 0.26 3.62
N ALA A 56 0.68 -0.99 3.22
CA ALA A 56 1.55 -2.14 3.43
C ALA A 56 1.72 -2.93 2.12
N VAL A 57 2.89 -3.53 1.94
CA VAL A 57 3.22 -4.40 0.79
C VAL A 57 3.39 -5.81 1.27
N THR A 58 2.72 -6.74 0.61
CA THR A 58 2.83 -8.17 0.88
C THR A 58 3.47 -8.90 -0.29
N ILE A 59 4.33 -9.87 0.00
CA ILE A 59 4.89 -10.83 -0.96
C ILE A 59 4.71 -12.22 -0.35
N ASP A 60 4.04 -13.12 -1.06
CA ASP A 60 3.78 -14.50 -0.62
C ASP A 60 3.18 -14.59 0.79
N GLY A 61 2.25 -13.70 1.13
CA GLY A 61 1.58 -13.69 2.43
C GLY A 61 2.33 -12.95 3.55
N LYS A 62 3.52 -12.39 3.26
CA LYS A 62 4.37 -11.72 4.25
C LYS A 62 4.45 -10.23 3.97
N GLU A 63 4.26 -9.42 5.00
CA GLU A 63 4.53 -7.98 4.92
C GLU A 63 6.03 -7.73 4.75
N VAL A 64 6.42 -7.02 3.69
CA VAL A 64 7.81 -6.72 3.33
C VAL A 64 8.15 -5.23 3.29
N ALA A 65 7.13 -4.38 3.34
CA ALA A 65 7.25 -2.92 3.46
C ALA A 65 5.95 -2.34 4.04
N ARG A 66 6.08 -1.20 4.71
CA ARG A 66 4.97 -0.42 5.27
C ARG A 66 5.39 1.04 5.31
N ASN A 67 4.47 1.95 5.02
CA ASN A 67 4.63 3.37 5.31
C ASN A 67 3.30 3.94 5.81
N VAL A 68 3.35 4.69 6.91
CA VAL A 68 2.24 5.47 7.46
C VAL A 68 2.85 6.80 7.88
N PRO A 69 2.86 7.82 7.02
CA PRO A 69 3.59 9.05 7.32
C PRO A 69 3.00 9.77 8.52
N ALA A 70 3.86 10.11 9.47
CA ALA A 70 3.52 10.92 10.63
C ALA A 70 4.10 12.32 10.48
N ASP A 71 3.31 13.34 10.80
CA ASP A 71 3.78 14.73 10.91
C ASP A 71 4.21 15.10 12.34
N GLY A 72 4.13 14.16 13.28
CA GLY A 72 4.43 14.35 14.71
C GLY A 72 3.30 14.98 15.52
N GLU A 73 2.33 15.62 14.87
CA GLU A 73 1.17 16.25 15.52
C GLU A 73 -0.04 15.31 15.56
N HIS A 74 -0.15 14.38 14.60
CA HIS A 74 -1.28 13.48 14.44
C HIS A 74 -0.91 12.01 14.69
N GLY A 75 -0.13 11.72 15.73
CA GLY A 75 0.29 10.34 16.06
C GLY A 75 -0.88 9.36 16.34
N GLU A 76 -2.05 9.86 16.73
CA GLU A 76 -3.26 9.02 16.84
C GLU A 76 -3.73 8.51 15.47
N ALA A 77 -3.58 9.31 14.42
CA ALA A 77 -3.93 8.93 13.06
C ALA A 77 -3.04 7.81 12.54
N GLU A 78 -1.73 7.99 12.70
CA GLU A 78 -0.74 6.96 12.40
C GLU A 78 -1.03 5.64 13.15
N ALA A 79 -1.27 5.71 14.46
CA ALA A 79 -1.51 4.53 15.29
C ALA A 79 -2.77 3.76 14.85
N LYS A 80 -3.83 4.48 14.49
CA LYS A 80 -5.07 3.87 14.01
C LYS A 80 -4.90 3.22 12.63
N THR A 81 -4.13 3.83 11.73
CA THR A 81 -3.85 3.26 10.42
C THR A 81 -2.99 2.02 10.53
N ASN A 82 -1.92 2.06 11.35
CA ASN A 82 -1.13 0.87 11.66
C ASN A 82 -2.00 -0.27 12.20
N LYS A 83 -2.88 0.01 13.16
CA LYS A 83 -3.82 -0.99 13.72
C LYS A 83 -4.78 -1.55 12.66
N THR A 84 -5.13 -0.77 11.65
CA THR A 84 -5.96 -1.22 10.53
C THR A 84 -5.15 -2.15 9.63
N LEU A 85 -3.94 -1.75 9.24
CA LEU A 85 -3.00 -2.58 8.46
C LEU A 85 -2.59 -3.87 9.19
N ASP A 86 -2.60 -3.91 10.51
CA ASP A 86 -2.31 -5.14 11.27
C ASP A 86 -3.43 -6.18 11.13
N LYS A 87 -4.68 -5.74 10.94
CA LYS A 87 -5.89 -6.61 10.93
C LYS A 87 -6.34 -7.08 9.56
N VAL A 88 -5.95 -6.38 8.50
CA VAL A 88 -6.30 -6.75 7.12
C VAL A 88 -5.69 -8.10 6.76
N ASP A 89 -6.36 -8.82 5.86
CA ASP A 89 -5.80 -10.02 5.24
C ASP A 89 -4.53 -9.65 4.47
N LYS A 90 -3.46 -10.40 4.73
CA LYS A 90 -2.15 -10.22 4.11
C LYS A 90 -1.83 -11.32 3.10
N SER A 91 -2.82 -12.14 2.74
CA SER A 91 -2.63 -13.25 1.82
C SER A 91 -2.17 -12.76 0.43
N GLY A 92 -1.28 -13.55 -0.19
CA GLY A 92 -0.80 -13.28 -1.54
C GLY A 92 0.25 -12.17 -1.63
N THR A 93 0.36 -11.62 -2.84
CA THR A 93 1.28 -10.53 -3.19
C THR A 93 0.46 -9.34 -3.63
N GLY A 94 0.59 -8.21 -2.94
CA GLY A 94 -0.25 -7.05 -3.25
C GLY A 94 0.06 -5.80 -2.43
N LEU A 95 -0.59 -4.72 -2.84
CA LEU A 95 -0.65 -3.44 -2.15
C LEU A 95 -1.90 -3.39 -1.27
N ILE A 96 -1.76 -3.00 -0.02
CA ILE A 96 -2.87 -2.70 0.87
C ILE A 96 -2.78 -1.23 1.24
N ILE A 97 -3.82 -0.45 0.93
CA ILE A 97 -3.93 0.98 1.29
C ILE A 97 -4.99 1.10 2.39
N ALA A 98 -4.76 1.95 3.37
CA ALA A 98 -5.67 2.15 4.48
C ALA A 98 -5.71 3.60 4.96
N ASP A 99 -6.85 3.95 5.54
CA ASP A 99 -7.04 5.09 6.42
C ASP A 99 -7.66 4.56 7.71
N GLY A 100 -6.97 4.76 8.84
CA GLY A 100 -7.38 4.22 10.13
C GLY A 100 -8.47 5.01 10.85
N MET A 101 -8.91 6.15 10.31
CA MET A 101 -9.93 6.95 10.98
C MET A 101 -11.26 6.20 11.06
N PRO A 102 -11.90 6.13 12.24
CA PRO A 102 -13.16 5.39 12.39
C PRO A 102 -14.31 5.96 11.56
N TYR A 103 -14.19 7.22 11.12
CA TYR A 103 -15.15 7.91 10.27
C TYR A 103 -14.75 7.94 8.79
N ALA A 104 -13.59 7.38 8.40
CA ALA A 104 -13.13 7.35 7.01
C ALA A 104 -14.16 6.69 6.09
N SER A 105 -14.72 5.55 6.50
CA SER A 105 -15.78 4.84 5.77
C SER A 105 -17.05 5.68 5.62
N PHE A 106 -17.44 6.43 6.66
CA PHE A 106 -18.60 7.31 6.60
C PHE A 106 -18.37 8.49 5.64
N VAL A 107 -17.18 9.08 5.63
CA VAL A 107 -16.81 10.15 4.71
C VAL A 107 -16.81 9.64 3.26
N SER A 108 -16.15 8.50 3.00
CA SER A 108 -16.18 7.84 1.68
C SER A 108 -17.60 7.50 1.23
N SER A 109 -18.48 7.01 2.14
CA SER A 109 -19.87 6.70 1.82
C SER A 109 -20.73 7.90 1.39
N LYS A 110 -20.28 9.13 1.68
CA LYS A 110 -20.91 10.37 1.22
C LYS A 110 -20.44 10.81 -0.17
N GLY A 111 -19.54 10.05 -0.79
CA GLY A 111 -18.96 10.34 -2.09
C GLY A 111 -17.73 11.23 -2.05
N TYR A 112 -17.14 11.45 -0.86
CA TYR A 112 -15.86 12.15 -0.74
C TYR A 112 -14.70 11.20 -1.02
N ASP A 113 -13.65 11.73 -1.61
CA ASP A 113 -12.42 11.03 -1.92
C ASP A 113 -11.56 10.85 -0.66
N VAL A 114 -11.46 9.61 -0.17
CA VAL A 114 -10.63 9.24 0.99
C VAL A 114 -9.50 8.31 0.58
N LEU A 115 -9.80 7.29 -0.23
CA LEU A 115 -8.82 6.31 -0.75
C LEU A 115 -8.83 6.25 -2.28
N ASP A 116 -9.84 6.84 -2.93
CA ASP A 116 -10.25 6.50 -4.29
C ASP A 116 -9.22 6.98 -5.33
N SER A 117 -8.79 8.24 -5.23
CA SER A 117 -7.72 8.79 -6.08
C SER A 117 -6.39 8.08 -5.87
N GLY A 118 -6.02 7.80 -4.63
CA GLY A 118 -4.80 7.05 -4.28
C GLY A 118 -4.78 5.67 -4.91
N LEU A 119 -5.89 4.93 -4.81
CA LEU A 119 -6.03 3.61 -5.43
C LEU A 119 -5.94 3.68 -6.96
N LEU A 120 -6.60 4.65 -7.58
CA LEU A 120 -6.55 4.84 -9.04
C LEU A 120 -5.13 5.13 -9.54
N HIS A 121 -4.38 5.95 -8.81
CA HIS A 121 -2.99 6.27 -9.14
C HIS A 121 -2.06 5.07 -8.95
N ALA A 122 -2.21 4.32 -7.86
CA ALA A 122 -1.47 3.08 -7.66
C ALA A 122 -1.72 2.07 -8.78
N ASP A 123 -2.98 1.86 -9.16
CA ASP A 123 -3.37 0.96 -10.24
C ASP A 123 -2.74 1.39 -11.57
N LYS A 124 -2.75 2.70 -11.88
CA LYS A 124 -2.11 3.25 -13.08
C LYS A 124 -0.60 3.01 -13.11
N ILE A 125 0.10 3.16 -11.98
CA ILE A 125 1.55 2.88 -11.88
C ILE A 125 1.82 1.40 -12.13
N LEU A 126 1.06 0.51 -11.48
CA LEU A 126 1.23 -0.93 -11.60
C LEU A 126 0.91 -1.44 -13.01
N ASN A 127 -0.16 -0.93 -13.64
CA ASN A 127 -0.55 -1.26 -15.01
C ASN A 127 0.54 -0.85 -16.01
N LYS A 128 1.10 0.37 -15.87
CA LYS A 128 2.21 0.84 -16.69
C LYS A 128 3.44 -0.08 -16.60
N LYS A 129 3.75 -0.62 -15.41
CA LYS A 129 4.89 -1.53 -15.20
C LYS A 129 4.63 -2.95 -15.73
N THR A 130 3.36 -3.36 -15.79
CA THR A 130 2.96 -4.70 -16.29
C THR A 130 2.56 -4.70 -17.77
N GLY A 131 2.53 -3.53 -18.41
CA GLY A 131 2.21 -3.39 -19.84
C GLY A 131 0.73 -3.60 -20.16
N LYS A 132 -0.15 -3.40 -19.17
CA LYS A 132 -1.60 -3.35 -19.33
C LYS A 132 -2.05 -1.91 -19.48
#